data_AF-A0A9W9MY18-F1
#
_entry.id   AF-A0A9W9MY18-F1
#
_cell.length_a   1.000
_cell.length_b   1.000
_cell.length_c   1.000
_cell.angle_alpha   90.00
_cell.angle_beta   90.00
_cell.angle_gamma   90.00
#
_symmetry.space_group_name_H-M   'P 1'
#
loop_
_entity.id
_entity.type
_entity.pdbx_description
1 polymer ?
#
loop_
_entity_poly.entity_id
_entity_poly.type
_entity_poly.pdbx_seq_one_letter_code
_entity_poly.pdbx_strand_id
1 'polypeptide(L)'
;MKQARLVLDVERMNIMTLNDKFYETLEELKREGVHQEKYEPTEDEARARMSNTERTVRYIHDILAAYYEVASKRFVDNICMQATGYCLLTGPRKLLGLFSPQFVANLAEDQDQLTNIAGENAALSRRRVQLNKGIQDLETGRKIMM
;
A
#
# COMPACT_ATOMS: atom_id res chain seq x y z
N MET A 1 -10.02 -8.92 -6.13
CA MET A 1 -10.40 -9.97 -5.15
C MET A 1 -9.88 -11.36 -5.51
N LYS A 2 -9.84 -11.77 -6.79
CA LYS A 2 -9.31 -13.10 -7.17
C LYS A 2 -7.81 -13.28 -6.85
N GLN A 3 -6.99 -12.24 -7.03
CA GLN A 3 -5.54 -12.30 -6.76
C GLN A 3 -5.24 -12.46 -5.27
N ALA A 4 -5.88 -11.67 -4.39
CA ALA A 4 -5.70 -11.81 -2.94
C ALA A 4 -6.16 -13.18 -2.43
N ARG A 5 -7.23 -13.72 -2.99
CA ARG A 5 -7.69 -15.08 -2.67
C ARG A 5 -6.67 -16.14 -3.11
N LEU A 6 -6.09 -16.01 -4.31
CA LEU A 6 -5.02 -16.89 -4.78
C LEU A 6 -3.81 -16.87 -3.85
N VAL A 7 -3.38 -15.69 -3.38
CA VAL A 7 -2.28 -15.59 -2.41
C VAL A 7 -2.63 -16.33 -1.12
N LEU A 8 -3.84 -16.13 -0.57
CA LEU A 8 -4.30 -16.86 0.62
C LEU A 8 -4.38 -18.37 0.41
N ASP A 9 -4.81 -18.83 -0.77
CA ASP A 9 -4.93 -20.25 -1.09
C ASP A 9 -3.54 -20.91 -1.19
N VAL A 10 -2.57 -20.22 -1.80
CA VAL A 10 -1.16 -20.66 -1.87
C VAL A 10 -0.52 -20.73 -0.48
N GLU A 11 -0.78 -19.74 0.37
CA GLU A 11 -0.31 -19.73 1.77
C GLU A 11 -0.91 -20.87 2.59
N ARG A 12 -2.21 -21.14 2.43
CA ARG A 12 -2.92 -22.18 3.18
C ARG A 12 -2.56 -23.60 2.76
N MET A 13 -2.15 -23.81 1.51
CA MET A 13 -1.80 -25.14 1.01
C MET A 13 -0.37 -25.56 1.35
N ASN A 14 0.50 -24.65 1.80
CA ASN A 14 1.90 -24.97 2.02
C ASN A 14 2.44 -24.37 3.33
N ILE A 15 2.65 -25.24 4.32
CA ILE A 15 3.27 -24.90 5.61
C ILE A 15 4.80 -24.74 5.48
N MET A 16 5.35 -24.97 4.29
CA MET A 16 6.77 -24.75 4.00
C MET A 16 7.05 -23.28 3.75
N THR A 17 7.97 -22.70 4.52
CA THR A 17 8.52 -21.38 4.28
C THR A 17 9.99 -21.51 3.86
N LEU A 18 10.34 -20.87 2.74
CA LEU A 18 11.73 -20.71 2.30
C LEU A 18 12.37 -19.44 2.88
N ASN A 19 11.70 -18.78 3.83
CA ASN A 19 12.22 -17.57 4.44
C ASN A 19 13.28 -17.96 5.48
N ASP A 20 14.52 -17.53 5.26
CA ASP A 20 15.66 -17.82 6.13
C ASP A 20 15.42 -17.40 7.58
N LYS A 21 14.59 -16.36 7.80
CA LYS A 21 14.22 -15.88 9.13
C LYS A 21 13.33 -16.82 9.93
N PHE A 22 12.73 -17.83 9.31
CA PHE A 22 11.88 -18.79 10.01
C PHE A 22 12.66 -19.53 11.10
N TYR A 23 13.88 -19.99 10.79
CA TYR A 23 14.71 -20.68 11.77
C TYR A 23 15.19 -19.73 12.86
N GLU A 24 15.47 -18.46 12.54
CA GLU A 24 15.82 -17.44 13.53
C GLU A 24 14.68 -17.20 14.52
N THR A 25 13.46 -16.96 14.03
CA THR A 25 12.26 -16.76 14.86
C THR A 25 11.94 -18.00 15.69
N LEU A 26 12.13 -19.21 15.13
CA LEU A 26 11.91 -20.47 15.84
C LEU A 26 12.94 -20.68 16.96
N GLU A 27 14.20 -20.31 16.75
CA GLU A 27 15.24 -20.37 17.79
C GLU A 27 15.07 -19.27 18.85
N GLU A 28 14.53 -18.10 18.49
CA GLU A 28 14.13 -17.05 19.42
C GLU A 28 12.95 -17.50 20.30
N LEU A 29 11.88 -18.04 19.73
CA LEU A 29 10.72 -18.54 20.49
C LEU A 29 11.10 -19.67 21.46
N LYS A 30 12.01 -20.56 21.05
CA LYS A 30 12.60 -21.60 21.93
C LYS A 30 13.41 -21.01 23.08
N ARG A 31 14.17 -19.93 22.83
CA ARG A 31 15.02 -19.26 23.83
C ARG A 31 14.20 -18.45 24.81
N GLU A 32 13.20 -17.74 24.34
CA GLU A 32 12.41 -16.84 25.17
C GLU A 32 11.34 -17.60 25.97
N GLY A 33 10.95 -18.82 25.57
CA GLY A 33 9.95 -19.61 26.28
C GLY A 33 8.56 -18.95 26.30
N VAL A 34 8.34 -17.94 25.46
CA VAL A 34 7.28 -16.91 25.55
C VAL A 34 5.86 -17.44 25.40
N HIS A 35 5.65 -18.64 24.86
CA HIS A 35 4.34 -19.30 24.91
C HIS A 35 4.09 -20.11 26.20
N GLN A 36 4.57 -19.59 27.33
CA GLN A 36 4.29 -20.13 28.66
C GLN A 36 2.89 -19.75 29.19
N GLU A 37 2.15 -18.85 28.54
CA GLU A 37 1.01 -18.14 29.18
C GLU A 37 -0.40 -18.39 28.60
N LYS A 38 -0.66 -19.44 27.81
CA LYS A 38 -2.07 -19.75 27.40
C LYS A 38 -2.65 -21.07 27.85
N TYR A 39 -1.85 -21.89 28.51
CA TYR A 39 -2.33 -23.03 29.30
C TYR A 39 -1.60 -22.92 30.63
N GLU A 40 -2.20 -22.22 31.61
CA GLU A 40 -1.67 -22.22 32.97
C GLU A 40 -1.65 -23.66 33.49
N PRO A 41 -0.47 -24.25 33.74
CA PRO A 41 -0.36 -25.47 34.52
C PRO A 41 -0.58 -25.06 35.98
N THR A 42 -1.41 -25.79 36.72
CA THR A 42 -1.58 -25.53 38.16
C THR A 42 -0.22 -25.63 38.85
N GLU A 43 0.05 -24.85 39.91
CA GLU A 43 1.38 -24.66 40.53
C GLU A 43 2.14 -25.98 40.88
N ASP A 44 1.44 -27.12 40.96
CA ASP A 44 2.00 -28.46 41.13
C ASP A 44 2.72 -29.05 39.90
N GLU A 45 2.36 -28.63 38.67
CA GLU A 45 2.92 -29.16 37.41
C GLU A 45 4.28 -28.54 37.05
N ALA A 46 4.61 -27.38 37.63
CA ALA A 46 5.90 -26.71 37.43
C ALA A 46 7.10 -27.48 38.02
N ARG A 47 6.85 -28.44 38.92
CA ARG A 47 7.88 -29.30 39.55
C ARG A 47 7.94 -30.72 38.99
N ALA A 48 6.98 -31.13 38.16
CA ALA A 48 7.03 -32.44 37.51
C ALA A 48 7.98 -32.39 36.30
N ARG A 49 8.84 -33.41 36.15
CA ARG A 49 9.62 -33.61 34.91
C ARG A 49 8.62 -33.72 33.76
N MET A 50 8.49 -32.64 32.98
CA MET A 50 7.59 -32.57 31.81
C MET A 50 7.61 -33.88 31.02
N SER A 51 6.43 -34.43 30.79
CA SER A 51 6.26 -35.65 30.01
C SER A 51 6.79 -35.44 28.58
N ASN A 52 7.31 -36.49 27.96
CA ASN A 52 7.78 -36.42 26.57
C ASN A 52 6.66 -35.95 25.61
N THR A 53 5.39 -36.26 25.94
CA THR A 53 4.22 -35.84 25.17
C THR A 53 4.02 -34.33 25.25
N GLU A 54 4.11 -33.73 26.43
CA GLU A 54 3.95 -32.27 26.64
C GLU A 54 5.06 -31.48 25.94
N ARG A 55 6.29 -31.99 25.98
CA ARG A 55 7.42 -31.42 25.23
C ARG A 55 7.18 -31.42 23.72
N THR A 56 6.60 -32.51 23.21
CA THR A 56 6.28 -32.64 21.78
C THR A 56 5.17 -31.68 21.37
N VAL A 57 4.12 -31.55 22.19
CA VAL A 57 3.03 -30.59 21.97
C VAL A 57 3.56 -29.17 21.94
N ARG A 58 4.39 -28.79 22.92
CA ARG A 58 5.00 -27.45 22.97
C ARG A 58 5.86 -27.15 21.75
N TYR A 59 6.69 -28.11 21.34
CA TYR A 59 7.51 -27.97 20.14
C TYR A 59 6.68 -27.73 18.86
N ILE A 60 5.53 -28.42 18.72
CA ILE A 60 4.61 -28.19 17.60
C ILE A 60 3.99 -26.79 17.66
N HIS A 61 3.61 -26.33 18.85
CA HIS A 61 3.09 -24.97 19.03
C HIS A 61 4.13 -23.90 18.66
N ASP A 62 5.38 -24.08 19.07
CA ASP A 62 6.47 -23.15 18.74
C ASP A 62 6.73 -23.10 17.22
N ILE A 63 6.66 -24.25 16.53
CA ILE A 63 6.76 -24.32 15.06
C ILE A 63 5.61 -23.55 14.40
N LEU A 64 4.37 -23.75 14.86
CA LEU A 64 3.20 -23.09 14.30
C LEU A 64 3.26 -21.58 14.55
N ALA A 65 3.67 -21.15 15.73
CA ALA A 65 3.82 -19.74 16.07
C ALA A 65 4.85 -19.05 15.17
N ALA A 66 6.05 -19.64 15.02
CA ALA A 66 7.09 -19.14 14.12
C ALA A 66 6.59 -19.05 12.66
N TYR A 67 5.82 -20.04 12.21
CA TYR A 67 5.26 -20.06 10.87
C TYR A 67 4.26 -18.93 10.66
N TYR A 68 3.30 -18.74 11.58
CA TYR A 68 2.29 -17.70 11.47
C TYR A 68 2.90 -16.30 11.48
N GLU A 69 3.95 -16.08 12.26
CA GLU A 69 4.65 -14.79 12.27
C GLU A 69 5.24 -14.47 10.89
N VAL A 70 5.97 -15.40 10.29
CA VAL A 70 6.57 -15.23 8.97
C VAL A 70 5.51 -15.10 7.87
N ALA A 71 4.47 -15.94 7.91
CA ALA A 71 3.39 -15.93 6.93
C ALA A 71 2.59 -14.61 6.95
N SER A 72 2.35 -14.05 8.14
CA SER A 72 1.65 -12.77 8.28
C SER A 72 2.43 -11.61 7.65
N LYS A 73 3.74 -11.53 7.90
CA LYS A 73 4.63 -10.53 7.31
C LYS A 73 4.66 -10.67 5.78
N ARG A 74 4.80 -11.89 5.26
CA ARG A 74 4.79 -12.18 3.82
C ARG A 74 3.46 -11.82 3.16
N PHE A 75 2.35 -12.12 3.82
CA PHE A 75 1.03 -11.77 3.30
C PHE A 75 0.87 -10.26 3.17
N VAL A 76 1.22 -9.50 4.21
CA VAL A 76 1.15 -8.04 4.19
C VAL A 76 2.05 -7.47 3.10
N ASP A 77 3.29 -7.96 2.99
CA ASP A 77 4.24 -7.52 1.98
C ASP A 77 3.72 -7.78 0.55
N ASN A 78 3.21 -8.99 0.30
CA ASN A 78 2.60 -9.35 -0.98
C ASN A 78 1.38 -8.48 -1.32
N ILE A 79 0.51 -8.20 -0.35
CA ILE A 79 -0.65 -7.31 -0.57
C ILE A 79 -0.19 -5.89 -0.85
N CYS A 80 0.78 -5.36 -0.10
CA CYS A 80 1.33 -4.03 -0.32
C CYS A 80 2.01 -3.91 -1.70
N MET A 81 2.80 -4.90 -2.10
CA MET A 81 3.42 -4.94 -3.43
C MET A 81 2.39 -5.07 -4.56
N GLN A 82 1.36 -5.91 -4.38
CA GLN A 82 0.31 -6.08 -5.40
C GLN A 82 -0.62 -4.87 -5.48
N ALA A 83 -1.05 -4.32 -4.35
CA ALA A 83 -1.96 -3.18 -4.31
C ALA A 83 -1.24 -1.90 -4.75
N THR A 84 -0.13 -1.55 -4.11
CA THR A 84 0.56 -0.29 -4.37
C THR A 84 1.45 -0.40 -5.61
N GLY A 85 2.31 -1.41 -5.65
CA GLY A 85 3.24 -1.60 -6.78
C GLY A 85 2.50 -1.87 -8.08
N TYR A 86 1.71 -2.94 -8.12
CA TYR A 86 1.05 -3.35 -9.37
C TYR A 86 -0.23 -2.56 -9.64
N CYS A 87 -1.20 -2.49 -8.73
CA CYS A 87 -2.48 -1.86 -9.07
C CYS A 87 -2.39 -0.32 -9.21
N LEU A 88 -1.59 0.37 -8.39
CA LEU A 88 -1.50 1.83 -8.43
C LEU A 88 -0.41 2.37 -9.36
N LEU A 89 0.77 1.74 -9.41
CA LEU A 89 1.95 2.32 -10.09
C LEU A 89 2.24 1.71 -11.47
N THR A 90 2.33 0.38 -11.59
CA THR A 90 2.87 -0.26 -12.81
C THR A 90 1.82 -0.98 -13.67
N GLY A 91 0.69 -1.35 -13.11
CA GLY A 91 -0.32 -2.17 -13.76
C GLY A 91 -1.15 -1.40 -14.80
N PRO A 92 -2.01 -2.11 -15.55
CA PRO A 92 -2.80 -1.52 -16.62
C PRO A 92 -3.85 -0.50 -16.13
N ARG A 93 -4.24 -0.56 -14.85
CA ARG A 93 -5.13 0.41 -14.18
C ARG A 93 -4.37 1.39 -13.26
N LYS A 94 -3.09 1.65 -13.55
CA LYS A 94 -2.27 2.57 -12.78
C LYS A 94 -2.87 3.97 -12.76
N LEU A 95 -2.83 4.63 -11.59
CA LEU A 95 -3.28 6.02 -11.44
C LEU A 95 -2.46 6.98 -12.31
N LEU A 96 -1.15 6.71 -12.45
CA LEU A 96 -0.26 7.48 -13.32
C LEU A 96 -0.59 7.33 -14.81
N GLY A 97 -1.34 6.29 -15.19
CA GLY A 97 -1.81 6.08 -16.56
C GLY A 97 -3.07 6.88 -16.88
N LEU A 98 -3.76 7.37 -15.85
CA LEU A 98 -4.93 8.22 -16.00
C LEU A 98 -4.55 9.57 -16.64
N PHE A 99 -3.41 10.13 -16.23
CA PHE A 99 -2.83 11.31 -16.85
C PHE A 99 -1.70 10.92 -17.80
N SER A 100 -2.08 10.40 -18.97
CA SER A 100 -1.16 9.97 -20.03
C SER A 100 -1.12 10.98 -21.18
N PRO A 101 -0.08 10.94 -22.02
CA PRO A 101 -0.05 11.75 -23.25
C PRO A 101 -1.26 11.50 -24.15
N GLN A 102 -1.78 10.26 -24.17
CA GLN A 102 -3.00 9.91 -24.90
C GLN A 102 -4.24 10.58 -24.29
N PHE A 103 -4.34 10.62 -22.95
CA PHE A 103 -5.40 11.38 -22.28
C PHE A 103 -5.35 12.86 -22.64
N VAL A 104 -4.16 13.47 -22.65
CA VAL A 104 -4.00 14.89 -23.03
C VAL A 104 -4.35 15.12 -24.51
N ALA A 105 -3.96 14.21 -25.40
CA ALA A 105 -4.33 14.29 -26.82
C ALA A 105 -5.85 14.23 -27.02
N ASN A 106 -6.52 13.27 -26.37
CA ASN A 106 -7.98 13.14 -26.43
C ASN A 106 -8.69 14.36 -25.82
N LEU A 107 -8.15 14.95 -24.75
CA LEU A 107 -8.69 16.16 -24.14
C LEU A 107 -8.59 17.38 -25.06
N ALA A 108 -7.55 17.44 -25.90
CA ALA A 108 -7.41 18.51 -26.89
C ALA A 108 -8.42 18.42 -28.04
N GLU A 109 -8.97 17.22 -28.30
CA GLU A 109 -10.02 17.02 -29.31
C GLU A 109 -11.40 17.49 -28.82
N ASP A 110 -11.65 17.44 -27.50
CA ASP A 110 -12.89 17.91 -26.86
C ASP A 110 -12.70 19.31 -26.25
N GLN A 111 -12.97 20.33 -27.05
CA GLN A 111 -12.77 21.73 -26.66
C GLN A 111 -13.67 22.19 -25.50
N ASP A 112 -14.85 21.57 -25.34
CA ASP A 112 -15.76 21.90 -24.24
C ASP A 112 -15.24 21.34 -22.91
N GLN A 113 -14.75 20.10 -22.88
CA GLN A 113 -14.06 19.56 -21.71
C GLN A 113 -12.81 20.38 -21.36
N LEU A 114 -12.00 20.71 -22.37
CA LEU A 114 -10.78 21.49 -22.15
C LEU A 114 -11.09 22.87 -21.58
N THR A 115 -12.12 23.54 -22.09
CA THR A 115 -12.56 24.84 -21.58
C THR A 115 -13.15 24.74 -20.18
N ASN A 116 -13.80 23.62 -19.82
CA ASN A 116 -14.30 23.41 -18.47
C ASN A 116 -13.17 23.18 -17.45
N ILE A 117 -12.13 22.44 -17.83
CA ILE A 117 -11.00 22.10 -16.93
C ILE A 117 -9.95 23.21 -16.87
N ALA A 118 -9.60 23.80 -18.02
CA ALA A 118 -8.52 24.77 -18.16
C ALA A 118 -8.99 26.19 -18.51
N GLY A 119 -10.28 26.39 -18.78
CA GLY A 119 -10.82 27.71 -19.07
C GLY A 119 -10.86 28.60 -17.84
N GLU A 120 -10.65 29.89 -18.06
CA GLU A 120 -10.74 30.87 -16.99
C GLU A 120 -12.17 31.08 -16.52
N ASN A 121 -12.32 31.31 -15.22
CA ASN A 121 -13.58 31.79 -14.67
C ASN A 121 -14.02 33.08 -15.40
N ALA A 122 -15.28 33.14 -15.82
CA ALA A 122 -15.84 34.27 -16.56
C ALA A 122 -15.58 35.64 -15.90
N ALA A 123 -15.59 35.70 -14.55
CA ALA A 123 -15.29 36.93 -13.82
C ALA A 123 -13.81 37.35 -13.97
N LEU A 124 -12.88 36.39 -13.92
CA LEU A 124 -11.45 36.64 -14.11
C LEU A 124 -11.14 37.01 -15.56
N SER A 125 -11.77 36.31 -16.52
CA SER A 125 -11.63 36.63 -17.95
C SER A 125 -12.07 38.07 -18.25
N ARG A 126 -13.24 38.50 -17.76
CA ARG A 126 -13.72 39.89 -17.89
C ARG A 126 -12.76 40.89 -17.25
N ARG A 127 -12.26 40.58 -16.04
CA ARG A 127 -11.31 41.45 -15.34
C ARG A 127 -10.00 41.59 -16.11
N ARG A 128 -9.47 40.50 -16.67
CA ARG A 128 -8.27 40.52 -17.52
C ARG A 128 -8.48 41.40 -18.75
N VAL A 129 -9.60 41.26 -19.44
CA VAL A 129 -9.93 42.11 -20.61
C VAL A 129 -9.97 43.59 -20.21
N GLN A 130 -10.57 43.90 -19.08
CA GLN A 130 -10.68 45.28 -18.58
C GLN A 130 -9.32 45.87 -18.20
N LEU A 131 -8.46 45.09 -17.53
CA LEU A 131 -7.09 45.51 -17.22
C LEU A 131 -6.22 45.68 -18.47
N ASN A 132 -6.29 44.75 -19.43
CA ASN A 132 -5.54 44.86 -20.68
C ASN A 132 -5.94 46.12 -21.46
N LYS A 133 -7.23 46.45 -21.48
CA LYS A 133 -7.70 47.70 -22.05
C LYS A 133 -7.13 48.92 -21.32
N GLY A 134 -7.17 48.91 -19.98
CA GLY A 134 -6.57 49.98 -19.18
C GLY A 134 -5.07 50.16 -19.42
N ILE A 135 -4.33 49.06 -19.59
CA ILE A 135 -2.90 49.08 -19.94
C ILE A 135 -2.71 49.72 -21.32
N GLN A 136 -3.48 49.32 -22.33
CA GLN A 136 -3.42 49.90 -23.67
C GLN A 136 -3.72 51.40 -23.69
N ASP A 137 -4.75 51.82 -22.94
CA ASP A 137 -5.16 53.22 -22.85
C ASP A 137 -4.06 54.05 -22.18
N LEU A 138 -3.45 53.53 -21.10
CA LEU A 138 -2.33 54.17 -20.41
C LEU A 138 -1.06 54.24 -21.27
N GLU A 139 -0.74 53.19 -22.03
CA GLU A 139 0.40 53.18 -22.95
C GLU A 139 0.23 54.18 -24.09
N THR A 140 -0.99 54.30 -24.62
CA THR A 140 -1.33 55.26 -25.66
C THR A 140 -1.23 56.69 -25.12
N GLY A 141 -1.79 56.94 -23.93
CA GLY A 141 -1.64 58.23 -23.25
C GLY A 141 -0.17 58.59 -23.00
N ARG A 142 0.65 57.63 -22.55
CA ARG A 142 2.09 57.83 -22.38
C ARG A 142 2.79 58.20 -23.69
N LYS A 143 2.46 57.53 -24.80
CA LYS A 143 3.04 57.81 -26.13
C LYS A 143 2.63 59.18 -26.69
N ILE A 144 1.48 59.72 -26.30
CA ILE A 144 1.03 61.05 -26.75
C ILE A 144 1.69 62.16 -25.91
N MET A 145 2.06 61.86 -24.65
CA MET A 145 2.71 62.80 -23.73
C MET A 145 4.23 62.90 -23.89
N MET A 146 4.85 62.02 -24.66
CA MET A 146 6.28 62.00 -25.01
C MET A 146 6.47 62.49 -26.45
#